data_AF-A0A9P6WSS5-F1
#
_entry.id   AF-A0A9P6WSS5-F1
#
_cell.length_a   1.000
_cell.length_b   1.000
_cell.length_c   1.000
_cell.angle_alpha   90.00
_cell.angle_beta   90.00
_cell.angle_gamma   90.00
#
_symmetry.space_group_name_H-M   'P 1'
#
loop_
_entity.id
_entity.type
_entity.pdbx_description
1 polymer ?
#
loop_
_entity_poly.entity_id
_entity_poly.type
_entity_poly.pdbx_seq_one_letter_code
_entity_poly.pdbx_strand_id
1 'polypeptide(L)'
;MADYPNTLLLIDNEWREAKGGARIDVVNPATGQKIGQVAHAKREDLDLALAAAQRGFETWRDTSAHERCAVMRRQTAGRSPR
;
A
#
# COMPACT_ATOMS: atom_id res chain seq x y z
N MET A 1 2.91 -25.24 -3.19
CA MET A 1 2.19 -24.11 -3.81
C MET A 1 2.62 -22.85 -3.08
N ALA A 2 3.00 -21.78 -3.78
CA ALA A 2 3.37 -20.54 -3.13
C ALA A 2 2.15 -19.98 -2.38
N ASP A 3 2.30 -19.75 -1.07
CA ASP A 3 1.31 -19.04 -0.26
C ASP A 3 1.29 -17.57 -0.73
N TYR A 4 0.17 -17.12 -1.28
CA TYR A 4 0.02 -15.75 -1.76
C TYR A 4 -0.76 -14.94 -0.72
N PRO A 5 -0.22 -13.82 -0.23
CA PRO A 5 -0.79 -13.12 0.91
C PRO A 5 -2.12 -12.47 0.55
N ASN A 6 -3.08 -12.57 1.48
CA ASN A 6 -4.26 -11.72 1.44
C ASN A 6 -3.86 -10.30 1.83
N THR A 7 -3.85 -9.38 0.85
CA THR A 7 -3.26 -8.06 1.01
C THR A 7 -4.29 -7.06 1.54
N LEU A 8 -3.93 -6.36 2.62
CA LEU A 8 -4.75 -5.32 3.25
C LEU A 8 -4.49 -3.94 2.63
N LEU A 9 -5.29 -2.93 3.00
CA LEU A 9 -5.00 -1.53 2.67
C LEU A 9 -3.92 -1.01 3.61
N LEU A 10 -2.97 -0.22 3.10
CA LEU A 10 -2.02 0.54 3.91
C LEU A 10 -2.42 2.01 3.88
N ILE A 11 -2.97 2.52 4.97
CA ILE A 11 -3.44 3.91 5.11
C ILE A 11 -2.91 4.46 6.43
N ASP A 12 -2.29 5.64 6.39
CA ASP A 12 -1.72 6.31 7.58
C ASP A 12 -0.72 5.43 8.35
N ASN A 13 0.15 4.72 7.63
CA ASN A 13 1.09 3.72 8.16
C ASN A 13 0.45 2.51 8.88
N GLU A 14 -0.86 2.29 8.74
CA GLU A 14 -1.57 1.15 9.30
C GLU A 14 -2.08 0.19 8.22
N TRP A 15 -1.86 -1.11 8.43
CA TRP A 15 -2.51 -2.15 7.65
C TRP A 15 -3.93 -2.38 8.17
N ARG A 16 -4.92 -2.30 7.28
CA ARG A 16 -6.33 -2.43 7.65
C ARG A 16 -7.21 -3.05 6.58
N GLU A 17 -8.33 -3.57 7.07
CA GLU A 17 -9.46 -3.98 6.26
C GLU A 17 -10.07 -2.80 5.49
N ALA A 18 -10.63 -3.07 4.31
CA ALA A 18 -11.42 -2.09 3.59
C ALA A 18 -12.73 -1.80 4.34
N LYS A 19 -13.22 -0.57 4.27
CA LYS A 19 -14.54 -0.21 4.80
C LYS A 19 -15.61 -1.05 4.11
N GLY A 20 -16.36 -1.79 4.92
CA GLY A 20 -17.38 -2.73 4.45
C GLY A 20 -16.84 -4.04 3.87
N GLY A 21 -15.56 -4.40 4.11
CA GLY A 21 -15.02 -5.74 3.92
C GLY A 21 -14.89 -6.24 2.49
N ALA A 22 -15.00 -5.36 1.49
CA ALA A 22 -14.91 -5.76 0.09
C ALA A 22 -13.50 -6.28 -0.26
N ARG A 23 -13.46 -7.29 -1.14
CA ARG A 23 -12.24 -7.97 -1.61
C ARG A 23 -12.29 -8.17 -3.13
N ILE A 24 -11.12 -8.17 -3.76
CA ILE A 24 -10.93 -8.60 -5.15
C ILE A 24 -10.07 -9.85 -5.15
N ASP A 25 -10.44 -10.84 -5.96
CA ASP A 25 -9.68 -12.08 -6.10
C ASP A 25 -8.44 -11.85 -6.98
N VAL A 26 -7.30 -12.30 -6.49
CA VAL A 26 -6.05 -12.35 -7.26
C VAL A 26 -6.02 -13.69 -7.97
N VAL A 27 -5.96 -13.66 -9.29
CA VAL A 27 -5.99 -14.84 -10.15
C VAL A 27 -4.64 -15.07 -10.82
N ASN A 28 -4.24 -16.33 -10.92
CA ASN A 28 -3.05 -16.72 -11.68
C ASN A 28 -3.35 -16.62 -13.18
N PRO A 29 -2.64 -15.80 -13.96
CA PRO A 29 -2.91 -15.63 -15.39
C PRO A 29 -2.61 -16.89 -16.23
N ALA A 30 -1.77 -17.80 -15.74
CA ALA A 30 -1.41 -19.04 -16.44
C ALA A 30 -2.44 -20.17 -16.24
N THR A 31 -3.18 -20.17 -15.12
CA THR A 31 -4.09 -21.27 -14.76
C THR A 31 -5.54 -20.83 -14.53
N GLY A 32 -5.80 -19.52 -14.42
CA GLY A 32 -7.10 -18.97 -14.03
C GLY A 32 -7.48 -19.21 -12.57
N GLN A 33 -6.67 -19.91 -11.79
CA GLN A 33 -6.99 -20.23 -10.41
C GLN A 33 -6.80 -19.03 -9.49
N LYS A 34 -7.71 -18.86 -8.53
CA LYS A 34 -7.55 -17.90 -7.43
C LYS A 34 -6.33 -18.29 -6.58
N ILE A 35 -5.44 -17.33 -6.38
CA ILE A 35 -4.25 -17.49 -5.54
C ILE A 35 -4.33 -16.69 -4.25
N GLY A 36 -5.15 -15.63 -4.18
CA GLY A 36 -5.35 -14.85 -2.95
C GLY A 36 -6.42 -13.78 -3.12
N GLN A 37 -6.46 -12.82 -2.19
CA GLN A 37 -7.39 -11.70 -2.22
C GLN A 37 -6.69 -10.38 -1.85
N VAL A 38 -7.18 -9.26 -2.39
CA VAL A 38 -6.77 -7.92 -1.99
C VAL A 38 -7.97 -7.13 -1.48
N ALA A 39 -7.77 -6.35 -0.42
CA ALA A 39 -8.76 -5.42 0.09
C ALA A 39 -9.18 -4.40 -0.99
N HIS A 40 -10.49 -4.22 -1.15
CA HIS A 40 -11.04 -3.30 -2.14
C HIS A 40 -11.52 -2.01 -1.46
N ALA A 41 -10.71 -0.96 -1.57
CA ALA A 41 -11.00 0.34 -0.99
C ALA A 41 -12.33 0.90 -1.50
N LYS A 42 -13.14 1.44 -0.58
CA LYS A 42 -14.32 2.23 -0.90
C LYS A 42 -14.03 3.72 -0.73
N ARG A 43 -15.01 4.56 -1.09
CA ARG A 43 -14.91 6.02 -0.95
C ARG A 43 -14.45 6.45 0.46
N GLU A 44 -14.98 5.84 1.50
CA GLU A 44 -14.59 6.12 2.89
C GLU A 44 -13.11 5.83 3.16
N ASP A 45 -12.55 4.77 2.58
CA ASP A 45 -11.11 4.48 2.68
C ASP A 45 -10.28 5.54 1.94
N LEU A 46 -10.78 6.01 0.79
CA LEU A 46 -10.14 7.08 0.02
C LEU A 46 -10.15 8.40 0.79
N ASP A 47 -11.24 8.73 1.49
CA ASP A 47 -11.33 9.94 2.32
C ASP A 47 -10.30 9.88 3.46
N LEU A 48 -10.14 8.71 4.10
CA LEU A 48 -9.11 8.48 5.12
C LEU A 48 -7.70 8.60 4.55
N ALA A 49 -7.44 8.02 3.37
CA ALA A 49 -6.15 8.09 2.69
C ALA A 49 -5.81 9.53 2.28
N LEU A 50 -6.79 10.29 1.79
CA LEU A 50 -6.60 11.68 1.41
C LEU A 50 -6.28 12.54 2.63
N ALA A 51 -7.02 12.38 3.73
CA ALA A 51 -6.76 13.10 4.97
C ALA A 51 -5.36 12.79 5.53
N ALA A 52 -4.92 11.53 5.49
CA ALA A 52 -3.58 11.12 5.92
C ALA A 52 -2.49 11.70 5.01
N ALA A 53 -2.68 11.63 3.68
CA ALA A 53 -1.75 12.19 2.72
C ALA A 53 -1.61 13.71 2.87
N GLN A 54 -2.71 14.42 3.14
CA GLN A 54 -2.68 15.87 3.39
C GLN A 54 -1.83 16.23 4.62
N ARG A 55 -2.05 15.55 5.76
CA ARG A 55 -1.23 15.75 6.98
C ARG A 55 0.25 15.44 6.73
N GLY A 56 0.51 14.34 6.02
CA GLY A 56 1.87 13.96 5.62
C GLY A 56 2.52 15.02 4.73
N PHE A 57 1.77 15.57 3.78
CA PHE A 57 2.25 16.60 2.86
C PHE A 57 2.62 17.90 3.57
N GLU A 58 1.84 18.33 4.55
CA GLU A 58 2.13 19.54 5.34
C GLU A 58 3.51 19.50 6.00
N THR A 59 3.96 18.32 6.43
CA THR A 59 5.32 18.14 6.97
C THR A 59 6.35 17.87 5.87
N TRP A 60 6.00 17.01 4.91
CA TRP A 60 6.94 16.52 3.89
C TRP A 60 7.37 17.59 2.90
N ARG A 61 6.50 18.58 2.62
CA ARG A 61 6.79 19.68 1.71
C ARG A 61 7.97 20.55 2.17
N ASP A 62 8.18 20.65 3.48
CA ASP A 62 9.24 21.46 4.10
C ASP A 62 10.52 20.64 4.34
N THR A 63 10.49 19.32 4.12
CA THR A 63 11.68 18.45 4.20
C THR A 63 12.64 18.77 3.06
N SER A 64 13.95 18.91 3.33
CA SER A 64 14.92 19.27 2.30
C SER A 64 15.09 18.17 1.23
N ALA A 65 15.54 18.56 0.03
CA ALA A 65 15.79 17.59 -1.04
C ALA A 65 16.80 16.50 -0.61
N HIS A 66 17.82 16.86 0.16
CA HIS A 66 18.83 15.92 0.66
C HIS A 66 18.21 14.88 1.60
N GLU A 67 17.37 15.31 2.56
CA GLU A 67 16.68 14.41 3.49
C GLU A 67 15.71 13.48 2.76
N ARG A 68 14.93 14.01 1.80
CA ARG A 68 14.03 13.17 0.98
C ARG A 68 14.81 12.10 0.21
N CYS A 69 15.95 12.46 -0.38
CA CYS A 69 16.84 11.52 -1.05
C CYS A 69 17.36 10.43 -0.11
N ALA A 70 17.77 10.80 1.11
CA ALA A 70 18.24 9.84 2.10
C ALA A 70 17.14 8.84 2.50
N VAL A 71 15.91 9.32 2.72
CA VAL A 71 14.74 8.46 3.02
C VAL A 71 14.47 7.50 1.86
N MET A 72 14.43 7.97 0.61
CA MET A 72 14.16 7.12 -0.55
C MET A 72 15.27 6.07 -0.77
N ARG A 73 16.55 6.46 -0.65
CA ARG A 73 17.70 5.54 -0.80
C ARG A 73 17.72 4.44 0.25
N ARG A 74 17.32 4.76 1.49
CA ARG A 74 17.20 3.76 2.57
C ARG A 74 16.20 2.66 2.20
N GLN A 75 15.10 3.02 1.54
CA GLN A 75 14.08 2.05 1.11
C GLN A 75 14.56 1.17 -0.06
N THR A 76 15.37 1.70 -0.98
CA THR A 76 15.89 0.94 -2.12
C THR A 76 17.05 0.02 -1.75
N ALA A 77 17.88 0.40 -0.78
CA ALA A 77 19.06 -0.38 -0.38
C ALA A 77 18.73 -1.78 0.17
N GLY A 78 17.51 -2.00 0.66
CA GLY A 78 17.03 -3.31 1.14
C GLY A 78 16.33 -4.17 0.09
N ARG A 79 16.01 -3.63 -1.10
CA ARG A 79 15.44 -4.39 -2.23
C ARG A 79 16.54 -4.64 -3.26
N SER A 80 17.31 -5.70 -3.07
CA SER A 80 18.09 -6.24 -4.19
C SER A 80 17.16 -6.58 -5.36
N PRO A 81 17.55 -6.32 -6.61
CA PRO A 81 16.81 -6.83 -7.76
C PRO A 81 16.80 -8.35 -7.65
N ARG A 82 15.62 -8.95 -7.60
CA ARG A 82 15.47 -10.38 -7.82
C ARG A 82 15.56 -10.67 -9.31
#